data_AF-A0A7S2KPS1-F1
#
_entry.id   AF-A0A7S2KPS1-F1
#
_cell.length_a   1.000
_cell.length_b   1.000
_cell.length_c   1.000
_cell.angle_alpha   90.00
_cell.angle_beta   90.00
_cell.angle_gamma   90.00
#
_symmetry.space_group_name_H-M   'P 1'
#
loop_
_entity.id
_entity.type
_entity.pdbx_description
1 polymer ?
#
loop_
_entity_poly.entity_id
_entity_poly.type
_entity_poly.pdbx_seq_one_letter_code
_entity_poly.pdbx_strand_id
1 'polypeptide(L)'
;YFWPKEEHQKLVHGEGRGCLSSSAVRMNNNKYATNRLLVSILLALATCNGGATAFSTPLRHKRSDYTSIGQTQPSSATPWQVPRGGDLATSSTSLKSSLIGAIDVFYKTMPLTSAFVTCGIKASAADLVAQKRAVMKDTAEALTAADEEILGEITTPLEKRRNFAFFLYGGLYQGMAQEIIFNEIFPKVFGQGTDLVTVFSKVSFDMLVVSPFVCLPVAYLVKSVIFQ
;
A
#
# COMPACT_ATOMS: atom_id res chain seq x y z
N TYR A 1 13.28 15.11 -1.81
CA TYR A 1 13.13 16.41 -1.10
C TYR A 1 12.13 16.22 0.02
N PHE A 2 12.44 16.76 1.20
CA PHE A 2 11.59 16.83 2.40
C PHE A 2 11.49 15.62 3.35
N TRP A 3 12.64 15.23 3.92
CA TRP A 3 12.81 15.25 5.38
C TRP A 3 14.31 15.32 5.72
N PRO A 4 14.95 16.50 5.66
CA PRO A 4 16.23 16.69 6.31
C PRO A 4 15.95 16.66 7.82
N LYS A 5 16.44 15.61 8.48
CA LYS A 5 16.58 15.54 9.93
C LYS A 5 17.73 16.49 10.29
N GLU A 6 17.46 17.79 10.39
CA GLU A 6 18.42 18.72 10.97
C GLU A 6 18.50 18.51 12.48
N GLU A 7 19.72 18.17 12.89
CA GLU A 7 20.40 18.57 14.13
C GLU A 7 19.81 18.17 15.49
N HIS A 8 20.47 17.18 16.10
CA HIS A 8 21.17 17.43 17.37
C HIS A 8 22.38 16.50 17.47
N GLN A 9 23.48 16.86 16.79
CA GLN A 9 24.80 16.35 17.14
C GLN A 9 25.23 17.00 18.45
N LYS A 10 25.09 16.27 19.57
CA LYS A 10 25.96 16.50 20.73
C LYS A 10 27.27 15.76 20.46
N LEU A 11 28.27 16.53 20.04
CA LEU A 11 29.68 16.20 20.17
C LEU A 11 29.97 15.81 21.62
N VAL A 12 30.21 14.53 21.87
CA VAL A 12 30.93 14.06 23.06
C VAL A 12 32.29 13.60 22.57
N HIS A 13 33.29 14.45 22.78
CA HIS A 13 34.68 14.04 22.77
C HIS A 13 34.91 13.11 23.96
N GLY A 14 35.37 11.90 23.68
CA GLY A 14 35.89 10.96 24.66
C GLY A 14 36.99 10.12 24.00
N GLU A 15 38.22 10.62 24.06
CA GLU A 15 39.43 9.82 23.83
C GLU A 15 39.48 8.69 24.87
N GLY A 16 39.72 7.46 24.40
CA GLY A 16 39.99 6.31 25.25
C GLY A 16 40.48 5.13 24.44
N ARG A 17 41.81 5.00 24.30
CA ARG A 17 42.48 3.85 23.69
C ARG A 17 42.31 2.61 24.56
N GLY A 18 42.07 1.45 23.97
CA GLY A 18 42.11 0.18 24.69
C GLY A 18 41.99 -1.06 23.80
N CYS A 19 43.14 -1.73 23.60
CA CYS A 19 43.40 -3.13 23.25
C CYS A 19 42.33 -4.05 22.62
N LEU A 20 42.73 -4.60 21.46
CA LEU A 20 42.55 -5.97 20.98
C LEU A 20 41.99 -7.00 22.00
N SER A 21 40.85 -7.60 21.65
CA SER A 21 40.61 -9.03 21.91
C SER A 21 39.71 -9.62 20.81
N SER A 22 40.31 -10.50 20.02
CA SER A 22 39.69 -11.18 18.88
C SER A 22 38.91 -12.40 19.37
N SER A 23 37.64 -12.20 19.73
CA SER A 23 36.70 -13.29 19.97
C SER A 23 35.86 -13.53 18.73
N ALA A 24 36.15 -14.61 18.03
CA ALA A 24 35.37 -15.11 16.90
C ALA A 24 33.99 -15.58 17.38
N VAL A 25 33.03 -14.66 17.44
CA VAL A 25 31.62 -14.96 17.63
C VAL A 25 31.09 -15.62 16.36
N ARG A 26 30.83 -16.92 16.45
CA ARG A 26 30.17 -17.73 15.43
C ARG A 26 28.72 -17.24 15.26
N MET A 27 28.52 -16.22 14.43
CA MET A 27 27.20 -15.71 14.10
C MET A 27 26.41 -16.77 13.31
N ASN A 28 25.35 -17.24 13.95
CA ASN A 28 24.43 -18.24 13.41
C ASN A 28 23.65 -17.66 12.21
N ASN A 29 23.65 -18.41 11.11
CA ASN A 29 23.11 -18.05 9.81
C ASN A 29 21.58 -18.04 9.82
N ASN A 30 20.96 -16.88 10.08
CA ASN A 30 19.54 -16.68 9.72
C ASN A 30 19.23 -15.28 9.13
N LYS A 31 20.25 -14.58 8.64
CA LYS A 31 20.09 -13.28 7.93
C LYS A 31 19.48 -13.44 6.53
N TYR A 32 19.56 -14.63 5.93
CA TYR A 32 19.13 -14.87 4.55
C TYR A 32 17.60 -14.97 4.39
N ALA A 33 16.87 -15.47 5.38
CA ALA A 33 15.41 -15.61 5.32
C ALA A 33 14.71 -14.24 5.40
N THR A 34 15.17 -13.38 6.32
CA THR A 34 14.61 -12.03 6.47
C THR A 34 14.88 -11.20 5.23
N ASN A 35 16.08 -11.28 4.64
CA ASN A 35 16.43 -10.55 3.42
C ASN A 35 15.61 -11.01 2.20
N ARG A 36 15.25 -12.29 2.08
CA ARG A 36 14.38 -12.76 0.98
C ARG A 36 12.94 -12.28 1.12
N LEU A 37 12.36 -12.32 2.31
CA LEU A 37 11.02 -11.78 2.55
C LEU A 37 11.00 -10.26 2.31
N LEU A 38 12.08 -9.59 2.72
CA LEU A 38 12.32 -8.17 2.50
C LEU A 38 12.41 -7.80 1.03
N VAL A 39 13.21 -8.54 0.27
CA VAL A 39 13.37 -8.35 -1.16
C VAL A 39 12.06 -8.65 -1.87
N SER A 40 11.28 -9.66 -1.48
CA SER A 40 9.96 -9.91 -2.08
C SER A 40 8.94 -8.81 -1.78
N ILE A 41 8.95 -8.24 -0.57
CA ILE A 41 8.06 -7.11 -0.21
C ILE A 41 8.52 -5.82 -0.90
N LEU A 42 9.83 -5.55 -0.95
CA LEU A 42 10.38 -4.41 -1.68
C LEU A 42 10.20 -4.56 -3.19
N LEU A 43 10.32 -5.76 -3.73
CA LEU A 43 10.11 -6.05 -5.15
C LEU A 43 8.62 -5.98 -5.48
N ALA A 44 7.72 -6.43 -4.59
CA ALA A 44 6.28 -6.18 -4.72
C ALA A 44 5.97 -4.68 -4.68
N LEU A 45 6.55 -3.91 -3.74
CA LEU A 45 6.35 -2.47 -3.65
C LEU A 45 6.98 -1.71 -4.84
N ALA A 46 8.13 -2.15 -5.33
CA ALA A 46 8.83 -1.57 -6.48
C ALA A 46 8.17 -1.93 -7.81
N THR A 47 7.64 -3.15 -7.96
CA THR A 47 6.84 -3.53 -9.13
C THR A 47 5.45 -2.89 -9.10
N CYS A 48 4.91 -2.53 -7.93
CA CYS A 48 3.68 -1.73 -7.82
C CYS A 48 3.89 -0.24 -8.16
N ASN A 49 5.09 0.34 -7.95
CA ASN A 49 5.43 1.69 -8.42
C ASN A 49 5.78 1.74 -9.92
N GLY A 50 6.03 0.59 -10.55
CA GLY A 50 6.48 0.48 -11.94
C GLY A 50 5.39 0.19 -12.98
N GLY A 51 4.11 0.18 -12.63
CA GLY A 51 3.10 -0.19 -13.63
C GLY A 51 1.65 0.01 -13.21
N ALA A 52 1.15 1.22 -13.41
CA ALA A 52 -0.26 1.44 -13.75
C ALA A 52 -0.59 0.92 -15.18
N THR A 53 0.02 -0.20 -15.60
CA THR A 53 -0.18 -0.84 -16.91
C THR A 53 -1.04 -2.11 -16.85
N ALA A 54 -1.45 -2.58 -15.66
CA ALA A 54 -2.15 -3.86 -15.54
C ALA A 54 -3.60 -3.79 -15.03
N PHE A 55 -4.19 -2.60 -14.87
CA PHE A 55 -5.61 -2.48 -14.48
C PHE A 55 -6.37 -1.49 -15.38
N SER A 56 -6.23 -1.68 -16.69
CA SER A 56 -7.17 -1.12 -17.66
C SER A 56 -7.84 -2.30 -18.38
N THR A 57 -8.56 -3.13 -17.62
CA THR A 57 -9.69 -3.84 -18.24
C THR A 57 -10.72 -2.75 -18.52
N PRO A 58 -11.13 -2.55 -19.79
CA PRO A 58 -12.18 -1.60 -20.08
C PRO A 58 -13.44 -2.10 -19.36
N LEU A 59 -13.82 -1.43 -18.27
CA LEU A 59 -15.18 -1.47 -17.77
C LEU A 59 -16.03 -0.81 -18.87
N ARG A 60 -16.37 -1.64 -19.86
CA ARG A 60 -17.33 -1.35 -20.92
C ARG A 60 -18.66 -1.16 -20.20
N HIS A 61 -18.92 0.06 -19.76
CA HIS A 61 -20.25 0.51 -19.39
C HIS A 61 -21.06 0.50 -20.69
N LYS A 62 -21.60 -0.68 -21.02
CA LYS A 62 -22.63 -0.83 -22.03
C LYS A 62 -23.86 -0.16 -21.46
N ARG A 63 -24.00 1.14 -21.71
CA ARG A 63 -25.23 1.89 -21.50
C ARG A 63 -26.31 1.13 -22.26
N SER A 64 -27.13 0.40 -21.50
CA SER A 64 -28.23 -0.40 -22.01
C SER A 64 -29.38 0.57 -22.29
N ASP A 65 -29.42 1.10 -23.50
CA ASP A 65 -30.60 1.78 -24.00
C ASP A 65 -31.70 0.72 -24.15
N TYR A 66 -32.61 0.67 -23.18
CA TYR A 66 -33.80 -0.18 -23.24
C TYR A 66 -34.79 0.42 -24.23
N THR A 67 -34.67 0.04 -25.49
CA THR A 67 -35.75 0.19 -26.46
C THR A 67 -36.75 -0.94 -26.22
N SER A 68 -37.92 -0.57 -25.69
CA SER A 68 -39.10 -1.43 -25.56
C SER A 68 -39.57 -1.87 -26.95
N ILE A 69 -39.39 -3.15 -27.27
CA ILE A 69 -40.18 -3.84 -28.31
C ILE A 69 -40.70 -5.12 -27.68
N GLY A 70 -42.03 -5.17 -27.53
CA GLY A 70 -42.75 -6.30 -26.97
C GLY A 70 -42.60 -7.55 -27.82
N GLN A 71 -42.45 -8.70 -27.16
CA GLN A 71 -42.73 -9.99 -27.77
C GLN A 71 -43.27 -10.95 -26.72
N THR A 72 -44.46 -11.47 -27.05
CA THR A 72 -45.33 -12.34 -26.27
C THR A 72 -44.95 -13.82 -26.43
N GLN A 73 -44.97 -14.55 -25.29
CA GLN A 73 -45.25 -16.00 -25.09
C GLN A 73 -44.23 -17.07 -25.58
N PRO A 74 -44.36 -18.37 -25.17
CA PRO A 74 -44.55 -18.93 -23.81
C PRO A 74 -43.64 -20.16 -23.49
N SER A 75 -43.54 -20.48 -22.19
CA SER A 75 -43.30 -21.79 -21.53
C SER A 75 -42.29 -22.82 -22.09
N SER A 76 -41.29 -23.19 -21.27
CA SER A 76 -41.13 -24.49 -20.58
C SER A 76 -39.67 -24.93 -20.39
N ALA A 77 -39.39 -25.54 -19.22
CA ALA A 77 -38.13 -26.19 -18.78
C ALA A 77 -36.94 -25.25 -18.47
N THR A 78 -36.26 -25.29 -17.32
CA THR A 78 -36.18 -26.22 -16.18
C THR A 78 -35.70 -25.41 -14.96
N PRO A 79 -36.19 -25.64 -13.73
CA PRO A 79 -35.66 -24.95 -12.56
C PRO A 79 -34.31 -25.57 -12.18
N TRP A 80 -33.23 -24.80 -12.33
CA TRP A 80 -31.94 -25.14 -11.75
C TRP A 80 -32.07 -25.09 -10.22
N GLN A 81 -32.40 -26.23 -9.63
CA GLN A 81 -32.32 -26.46 -8.20
C GLN A 81 -30.84 -26.45 -7.81
N VAL A 82 -30.44 -25.38 -7.12
CA VAL A 82 -29.18 -25.31 -6.41
C VAL A 82 -29.23 -26.32 -5.25
N PRO A 83 -28.23 -27.21 -5.09
CA PRO A 83 -28.26 -28.23 -4.04
C PRO A 83 -28.33 -27.62 -2.64
N ARG A 84 -29.44 -27.88 -1.92
CA ARG A 84 -29.47 -27.85 -0.45
C ARG A 84 -29.09 -29.24 0.05
N GLY A 85 -27.80 -29.47 0.23
CA GLY A 85 -27.26 -30.55 1.04
C GLY A 85 -26.57 -29.93 2.25
N GLY A 86 -27.20 -30.04 3.41
CA GLY A 86 -26.57 -29.74 4.68
C GLY A 86 -25.66 -30.90 5.07
N ASP A 87 -24.49 -30.58 5.59
CA ASP A 87 -23.84 -31.39 6.62
C ASP A 87 -23.10 -30.48 7.59
N LEU A 88 -23.35 -30.78 8.86
CA LEU A 88 -23.03 -30.04 10.05
C LEU A 88 -21.53 -30.20 10.36
N ALA A 89 -20.66 -29.50 9.62
CA ALA A 89 -19.23 -29.46 9.90
C ALA A 89 -18.60 -28.10 9.53
N THR A 90 -18.14 -27.40 10.58
CA THR A 90 -17.20 -26.27 10.55
C THR A 90 -17.73 -24.92 10.02
N SER A 91 -18.44 -24.18 10.90
CA SER A 91 -18.97 -22.80 10.72
C SER A 91 -17.95 -21.70 10.34
N SER A 92 -16.69 -22.03 10.07
CA SER A 92 -15.66 -21.06 9.69
C SER A 92 -15.48 -20.86 8.18
N THR A 93 -16.10 -21.70 7.33
CA THR A 93 -16.05 -21.55 5.86
C THR A 93 -17.16 -20.65 5.30
N SER A 94 -18.36 -20.63 5.92
CA SER A 94 -19.50 -19.80 5.49
C SER A 94 -19.26 -18.28 5.66
N LEU A 95 -18.51 -17.90 6.70
CA LEU A 95 -18.12 -16.50 6.90
C LEU A 95 -17.11 -16.02 5.85
N LYS A 96 -16.22 -16.92 5.37
CA LYS A 96 -15.24 -16.60 4.33
C LYS A 96 -15.90 -16.35 2.99
N SER A 97 -16.87 -17.18 2.58
CA SER A 97 -17.59 -16.98 1.33
C SER A 97 -18.41 -15.69 1.33
N SER A 98 -19.07 -15.39 2.46
CA SER A 98 -19.83 -14.13 2.62
C SER A 98 -18.93 -12.89 2.59
N LEU A 99 -17.76 -12.96 3.24
CA LEU A 99 -16.79 -11.86 3.26
C LEU A 99 -16.19 -11.62 1.87
N ILE A 100 -15.78 -12.67 1.16
CA ILE A 100 -15.23 -12.55 -0.20
C ILE A 100 -16.27 -11.96 -1.16
N GLY A 101 -17.53 -12.40 -1.06
CA GLY A 101 -18.63 -11.84 -1.84
C GLY A 101 -18.86 -10.35 -1.53
N ALA A 102 -18.87 -9.97 -0.25
CA ALA A 102 -19.01 -8.58 0.15
C ALA A 102 -17.86 -7.69 -0.34
N ILE A 103 -16.62 -8.22 -0.32
CA ILE A 103 -15.44 -7.52 -0.84
C ILE A 103 -15.58 -7.29 -2.36
N ASP A 104 -15.96 -8.30 -3.13
CA ASP A 104 -16.16 -8.16 -4.58
C ASP A 104 -17.25 -7.11 -4.90
N VAL A 105 -18.37 -7.15 -4.17
CA VAL A 105 -19.43 -6.13 -4.28
C VAL A 105 -18.91 -4.74 -3.92
N PHE A 106 -18.07 -4.61 -2.90
CA PHE A 106 -17.47 -3.34 -2.48
C PHE A 106 -16.55 -2.75 -3.55
N TYR A 107 -15.66 -3.55 -4.16
CA TYR A 107 -14.79 -3.08 -5.25
C TYR A 107 -15.58 -2.64 -6.49
N LYS A 108 -16.70 -3.31 -6.78
CA LYS A 108 -17.55 -2.97 -7.94
C LYS A 108 -18.42 -1.74 -7.71
N THR A 109 -18.96 -1.58 -6.49
CA THR A 109 -19.89 -0.49 -6.19
C THR A 109 -19.18 0.82 -5.84
N MET A 110 -17.98 0.75 -5.26
CA MET A 110 -17.23 1.92 -4.78
C MET A 110 -15.74 1.85 -5.17
N PRO A 111 -15.40 1.98 -6.47
CA PRO A 111 -14.02 1.85 -6.95
C PRO A 111 -13.07 2.86 -6.29
N LEU A 112 -13.46 4.13 -6.15
CA LEU A 112 -12.64 5.16 -5.51
C LEU A 112 -12.35 4.85 -4.03
N THR A 113 -13.35 4.42 -3.28
CA THR A 113 -13.20 4.11 -1.85
C THR A 113 -12.37 2.85 -1.65
N SER A 114 -12.57 1.83 -2.50
CA SER A 114 -11.78 0.61 -2.43
C SER A 114 -10.30 0.86 -2.77
N ALA A 115 -10.00 1.71 -3.77
CA ALA A 115 -8.65 2.17 -4.08
C ALA A 115 -8.02 2.92 -2.90
N PHE A 116 -8.76 3.87 -2.29
CA PHE A 116 -8.32 4.59 -1.09
C PHE A 116 -7.93 3.65 0.05
N VAL A 117 -8.82 2.74 0.42
CA VAL A 117 -8.61 1.83 1.56
C VAL A 117 -7.43 0.89 1.26
N THR A 118 -7.36 0.35 0.05
CA THR A 118 -6.30 -0.60 -0.33
C THR A 118 -4.93 0.06 -0.32
N CYS A 119 -4.78 1.23 -0.93
CA CYS A 119 -3.51 1.95 -0.98
C CYS A 119 -3.13 2.50 0.40
N GLY A 120 -4.10 3.01 1.18
CA GLY A 120 -3.87 3.48 2.54
C GLY A 120 -3.37 2.36 3.47
N ILE A 121 -4.00 1.18 3.44
CA ILE A 121 -3.56 0.03 4.26
C ILE A 121 -2.14 -0.41 3.87
N LYS A 122 -1.82 -0.47 2.57
CA LYS A 122 -0.47 -0.82 2.10
C LYS A 122 0.57 0.18 2.61
N ALA A 123 0.30 1.48 2.50
CA ALA A 123 1.20 2.52 2.98
C ALA A 123 1.40 2.48 4.50
N SER A 124 0.31 2.28 5.26
CA SER A 124 0.34 2.10 6.71
C SER A 124 1.15 0.86 7.12
N ALA A 125 0.93 -0.28 6.47
CA ALA A 125 1.70 -1.50 6.75
C ALA A 125 3.20 -1.31 6.46
N ALA A 126 3.54 -0.63 5.37
CA ALA A 126 4.93 -0.32 5.02
C ALA A 126 5.60 0.58 6.08
N ASP A 127 4.89 1.61 6.57
CA ASP A 127 5.39 2.47 7.64
C ASP A 127 5.58 1.69 8.93
N LEU A 128 4.61 0.87 9.37
CA LEU A 128 4.75 0.01 10.55
C LEU A 128 5.98 -0.90 10.48
N VAL A 129 6.27 -1.47 9.31
CA VAL A 129 7.48 -2.28 9.10
C VAL A 129 8.74 -1.42 9.19
N ALA A 130 8.73 -0.21 8.64
CA ALA A 130 9.84 0.74 8.75
C ALA A 130 10.09 1.15 10.21
N GLN A 131 9.03 1.47 10.98
CA GLN A 131 9.14 1.81 12.40
C GLN A 131 9.77 0.65 13.19
N LYS A 132 9.28 -0.58 12.98
CA LYS A 132 9.82 -1.77 13.66
C LYS A 132 11.29 -2.01 13.36
N ARG A 133 11.74 -1.76 12.12
CA ARG A 133 13.15 -1.90 11.75
C ARG A 133 14.04 -0.85 12.39
N ALA A 134 13.56 0.39 12.48
CA ALA A 134 14.30 1.44 13.18
C ALA A 134 14.52 1.06 14.65
N VAL A 135 13.46 0.61 15.34
CA VAL A 135 13.54 0.18 16.75
C VAL A 135 14.49 -1.00 16.94
N MET A 136 14.44 -2.01 16.08
CA MET A 136 15.35 -3.16 16.15
C MET A 136 16.81 -2.76 15.95
N LYS A 137 17.08 -1.80 15.06
CA LYS A 137 18.43 -1.30 14.82
C LYS A 137 18.96 -0.54 16.03
N ASP A 138 18.16 0.37 16.58
CA ASP A 138 18.54 1.16 17.76
C ASP A 138 18.76 0.27 18.99
N THR A 139 17.94 -0.78 19.15
CA THR A 139 18.09 -1.76 20.23
C THR A 139 19.35 -2.61 20.05
N ALA A 140 19.69 -3.00 18.83
CA ALA A 140 20.91 -3.76 18.53
C ALA A 140 22.18 -2.94 18.83
N GLU A 141 22.18 -1.64 18.50
CA GLU A 141 23.29 -0.72 18.82
C GLU A 141 23.41 -0.49 20.34
N ALA A 142 22.29 -0.37 21.06
CA ALA A 142 22.28 -0.25 22.52
C ALA A 142 22.81 -1.52 23.22
N LEU A 143 22.41 -2.71 22.77
CA LEU A 143 22.89 -4.00 23.28
C LEU A 143 24.41 -4.17 23.11
N THR A 144 25.00 -3.61 22.04
CA THR A 144 26.46 -3.66 21.87
C THR A 144 27.23 -2.69 22.76
N ALA A 145 26.56 -1.69 23.34
CA ALA A 145 27.17 -0.66 24.16
C ALA A 145 26.98 -0.90 25.67
N ALA A 146 25.97 -1.67 26.07
CA ALA A 146 25.63 -1.95 27.46
C ALA A 146 25.75 -3.47 27.74
N ASP A 147 26.95 -3.91 28.13
CA ASP A 147 27.24 -5.32 28.45
C ASP A 147 26.88 -5.71 29.90
N GLU A 148 26.32 -4.80 30.70
CA GLU A 148 25.82 -5.16 32.03
C GLU A 148 24.72 -4.19 32.50
N GLU A 149 23.62 -4.76 32.98
CA GLU A 149 22.56 -4.09 33.72
C GLU A 149 21.65 -3.11 32.95
N ILE A 150 20.49 -3.63 32.51
CA ILE A 150 19.15 -3.21 32.98
C ILE A 150 18.11 -3.71 31.97
N LEU A 151 17.31 -4.68 32.41
CA LEU A 151 16.16 -5.27 31.71
C LEU A 151 14.97 -4.28 31.73
N GLY A 152 15.19 -3.04 31.30
CA GLY A 152 14.14 -2.05 31.13
C GLY A 152 13.37 -2.33 29.84
N GLU A 153 12.06 -2.52 29.94
CA GLU A 153 11.18 -2.71 28.79
C GLU A 153 11.21 -1.45 27.89
N ILE A 154 12.05 -1.47 26.85
CA ILE A 154 12.13 -0.42 25.84
C ILE A 154 10.88 -0.52 24.95
N THR A 155 9.77 0.01 25.45
CA THR A 155 8.57 0.27 24.65
C THR A 155 8.75 1.60 23.94
N THR A 156 9.45 1.62 22.81
CA THR A 156 9.41 2.79 21.93
C THR A 156 7.96 2.98 21.46
N PRO A 157 7.30 4.11 21.76
CA PRO A 157 5.93 4.33 21.37
C PRO A 157 5.84 4.40 19.84
N LEU A 158 5.06 3.51 19.22
CA LEU A 158 4.77 3.58 17.79
C LEU A 158 4.15 4.96 17.47
N GLU A 159 4.72 5.65 16.48
CA GLU A 159 4.23 6.95 16.05
C GLU A 159 2.95 6.79 15.23
N LYS A 160 1.81 6.68 15.93
CA LYS A 160 0.49 6.51 15.33
C LYS A 160 0.15 7.66 14.36
N ARG A 161 0.58 8.89 14.68
CA ARG A 161 0.38 10.10 13.86
C ARG A 161 1.09 10.00 12.50
N ARG A 162 2.34 9.51 12.50
CA ARG A 162 3.11 9.24 11.26
C ARG A 162 2.43 8.16 10.43
N ASN A 163 2.02 7.06 11.06
CA ASN A 163 1.36 5.96 10.35
C ASN A 163 0.03 6.39 9.72
N PHE A 164 -0.75 7.21 10.43
CA PHE A 164 -1.99 7.77 9.91
C PHE A 164 -1.74 8.74 8.74
N ALA A 165 -0.67 9.53 8.79
CA ALA A 165 -0.28 10.37 7.67
C ALA A 165 0.08 9.55 6.41
N PHE A 166 0.83 8.45 6.57
CA PHE A 166 1.12 7.54 5.46
C PHE A 166 -0.15 6.86 4.93
N PHE A 167 -1.09 6.50 5.82
CA PHE A 167 -2.39 5.97 5.43
C PHE A 167 -3.19 6.98 4.58
N LEU A 168 -3.31 8.22 5.05
CA LEU A 168 -4.02 9.28 4.31
C LEU A 168 -3.33 9.62 3.00
N TYR A 169 -2.01 9.75 3.00
CA TYR A 169 -1.24 10.03 1.80
C TYR A 169 -1.40 8.91 0.75
N GLY A 170 -1.19 7.65 1.16
CA GLY A 170 -1.35 6.49 0.29
C GLY A 170 -2.78 6.31 -0.22
N GLY A 171 -3.79 6.55 0.62
CA GLY A 171 -5.19 6.43 0.22
C GLY A 171 -5.64 7.56 -0.71
N LEU A 172 -5.38 8.81 -0.33
CA LEU A 172 -5.95 9.98 -1.01
C LEU A 172 -5.22 10.27 -2.33
N TYR A 173 -3.88 10.26 -2.31
CA TYR A 173 -3.09 10.51 -3.52
C TYR A 173 -2.98 9.26 -4.40
N GLN A 174 -2.39 8.18 -3.86
CA GLN A 174 -2.14 6.96 -4.63
C GLN A 174 -3.43 6.18 -4.95
N GLY A 175 -4.44 6.21 -4.08
CA GLY A 175 -5.73 5.57 -4.34
C GLY A 175 -6.66 6.42 -5.20
N MET A 176 -7.19 7.52 -4.63
CA MET A 176 -8.27 8.28 -5.28
C MET A 176 -7.80 9.16 -6.45
N ALA A 177 -6.72 9.92 -6.28
CA ALA A 177 -6.30 10.87 -7.30
C ALA A 177 -5.84 10.15 -8.59
N GLN A 178 -5.08 9.06 -8.45
CA GLN A 178 -4.64 8.26 -9.61
C GLN A 178 -5.84 7.65 -10.36
N GLU A 179 -6.83 7.11 -9.64
CA GLU A 179 -8.05 6.56 -10.26
C GLU A 179 -8.78 7.64 -11.10
N ILE A 180 -8.96 8.84 -10.57
CA ILE A 180 -9.61 9.95 -11.29
C ILE A 180 -8.77 10.40 -12.49
N ILE A 181 -7.45 10.54 -12.31
CA ILE A 181 -6.56 11.02 -13.37
C ILE A 181 -6.53 10.04 -14.53
N PHE A 182 -6.37 8.74 -14.26
CA PHE A 182 -6.21 7.74 -15.30
C PHE A 182 -7.54 7.33 -15.95
N ASN A 183 -8.67 7.29 -15.21
CA ASN A 183 -9.95 6.85 -15.76
C ASN A 183 -10.80 8.00 -16.33
N GLU A 184 -10.72 9.22 -15.79
CA GLU A 184 -11.55 10.34 -16.24
C GLU A 184 -10.77 11.38 -17.04
N ILE A 185 -9.58 11.79 -16.57
CA ILE A 185 -8.85 12.92 -17.16
C ILE A 185 -8.09 12.49 -18.41
N PHE A 186 -7.29 11.41 -18.31
CA PHE A 186 -6.42 10.98 -19.40
C PHE A 186 -7.16 10.56 -20.67
N PRO A 187 -8.30 9.85 -20.61
CA PRO A 187 -9.09 9.53 -21.79
C PRO A 187 -9.72 10.77 -22.45
N LYS A 188 -10.08 11.79 -21.65
CA LYS A 188 -10.65 13.06 -22.16
C LYS A 188 -9.58 13.93 -22.84
N VAL A 189 -8.35 13.95 -22.31
CA VAL A 189 -7.27 14.80 -22.83
C VAL A 189 -6.54 14.15 -24.00
N PHE A 190 -6.19 12.87 -23.91
CA PHE A 190 -5.34 12.19 -24.89
C PHE A 190 -6.10 11.18 -25.77
N GLY A 191 -7.39 10.97 -25.53
CA GLY A 191 -8.19 9.95 -26.19
C GLY A 191 -8.03 8.55 -25.60
N GLN A 192 -8.86 7.63 -26.08
CA GLN A 192 -8.91 6.24 -25.62
C GLN A 192 -7.89 5.30 -26.29
N GLY A 193 -7.05 5.82 -27.20
CA GLY A 193 -6.06 5.02 -27.91
C GLY A 193 -4.94 4.48 -27.01
N THR A 194 -4.44 3.29 -27.34
CA THR A 194 -3.25 2.65 -26.73
C THR A 194 -1.99 2.88 -27.54
N ASP A 195 -1.99 3.88 -28.43
CA ASP A 195 -0.85 4.19 -29.28
C ASP A 195 0.37 4.59 -28.47
N LEU A 196 1.57 4.25 -28.96
CA LEU A 196 2.84 4.54 -28.28
C LEU A 196 2.98 6.05 -27.98
N VAL A 197 2.54 6.91 -28.90
CA VAL A 197 2.56 8.37 -28.72
C VAL A 197 1.64 8.79 -27.58
N THR A 198 0.47 8.17 -27.46
CA THR A 198 -0.51 8.43 -26.41
C THR A 198 0.02 7.98 -25.05
N VAL A 199 0.65 6.80 -24.97
CA VAL A 199 1.28 6.30 -23.74
C VAL A 199 2.43 7.22 -23.32
N PHE A 200 3.30 7.60 -24.26
CA PHE A 200 4.41 8.51 -23.97
C PHE A 200 3.92 9.87 -23.48
N SER A 201 2.86 10.41 -24.07
CA SER A 201 2.25 11.68 -23.65
C SER A 201 1.64 11.59 -22.25
N LYS A 202 0.94 10.48 -21.94
CA LYS A 202 0.38 10.20 -20.61
C LYS A 202 1.48 10.12 -19.55
N VAL A 203 2.56 9.38 -19.81
CA VAL A 203 3.70 9.26 -18.89
C VAL A 203 4.43 10.60 -18.72
N SER A 204 4.64 11.33 -19.81
CA SER A 204 5.28 12.65 -19.76
C SER A 204 4.46 13.64 -18.95
N PHE A 205 3.14 13.67 -19.13
CA PHE A 205 2.24 14.52 -18.34
C PHE A 205 2.20 14.14 -16.86
N ASP A 206 2.24 12.84 -16.55
CA ASP A 206 2.31 12.35 -15.16
C ASP A 206 3.60 12.81 -14.45
N MET A 207 4.75 12.67 -15.12
CA MET A 207 6.04 13.08 -14.57
C MET A 207 6.20 14.61 -14.49
N LEU A 208 5.70 15.36 -15.49
CA LEU A 208 5.90 16.81 -15.59
C LEU A 208 4.83 17.65 -14.90
N VAL A 209 3.59 17.16 -14.82
CA VAL A 209 2.46 17.95 -14.31
C VAL A 209 1.89 17.30 -13.04
N VAL A 210 1.51 16.03 -13.10
CA VAL A 210 0.83 15.39 -11.96
C VAL A 210 1.75 15.31 -10.74
N SER A 211 2.99 14.82 -10.91
CA SER A 211 3.94 14.74 -9.80
C SER A 211 4.18 16.09 -9.12
N PRO A 212 4.64 17.16 -9.78
CA PRO A 212 4.92 18.41 -9.07
C PRO A 212 3.66 19.13 -8.57
N PHE A 213 2.57 19.14 -9.34
CA PHE A 213 1.39 19.93 -8.98
C PHE A 213 0.39 19.20 -8.08
N VAL A 214 0.42 17.87 -8.00
CA VAL A 214 -0.49 17.10 -7.14
C VAL A 214 0.24 16.51 -5.93
N CYS A 215 1.45 15.97 -6.12
CA CYS A 215 2.21 15.38 -5.01
C CYS A 215 2.62 16.44 -3.98
N LEU A 216 3.12 17.61 -4.43
CA LEU A 216 3.56 18.65 -3.50
C LEU A 216 2.42 19.21 -2.66
N PRO A 217 1.27 19.67 -3.20
CA PRO A 217 0.19 20.19 -2.37
C PRO A 217 -0.39 19.15 -1.42
N VAL A 218 -0.49 17.88 -1.85
CA VAL A 218 -0.95 16.81 -0.95
C VAL A 218 0.05 16.58 0.18
N ALA A 219 1.36 16.60 -0.10
CA ALA A 219 2.36 16.50 0.95
C ALA A 219 2.26 17.67 1.96
N TYR A 220 1.98 18.88 1.50
CA TYR A 220 1.74 20.04 2.38
C TYR A 220 0.44 19.90 3.19
N LEU A 221 -0.63 19.37 2.61
CA LEU A 221 -1.87 19.07 3.32
C LEU A 221 -1.66 18.01 4.42
N VAL A 222 -0.91 16.96 4.11
CA VAL A 222 -0.60 15.94 5.12
C VAL A 222 0.27 16.53 6.22
N LYS A 223 1.21 17.41 5.88
CA LYS A 223 2.02 18.13 6.87
C LYS A 223 1.12 19.00 7.77
N SER A 224 0.14 19.72 7.24
CA SER A 224 -0.75 20.54 8.07
C SER A 224 -1.65 19.70 8.99
N VAL A 225 -2.11 18.53 8.52
CA VAL A 225 -2.89 17.58 9.34
C VAL A 225 -2.04 16.93 10.43
N ILE A 226 -0.77 16.65 10.13
CA ILE A 226 0.16 16.21 11.18
C ILE A 226 0.27 17.34 12.17
N PHE A 227 0.87 18.48 11.83
CA PHE A 227 1.39 19.50 12.77
C PHE A 227 0.37 20.34 13.57
N GLN A 228 -0.91 19.96 13.62
CA GLN A 228 -1.85 20.45 14.65
C GLN A 228 -1.52 19.85 16.03
#